data_AF-A0A920JWQ2-F1
#
_entry.id   AF-A0A920JWQ2-F1
#
_cell.length_a   1.000
_cell.length_b   1.000
_cell.length_c   1.000
_cell.angle_alpha   90.00
_cell.angle_beta   90.00
_cell.angle_gamma   90.00
#
_symmetry.space_group_name_H-M   'P 1'
#
loop_
_entity.id
_entity.type
_entity.pdbx_description
1 polymer ?
#
loop_
_entity_poly.entity_id
_entity_poly.type
_entity_poly.pdbx_seq_one_letter_code
_entity_poly.pdbx_strand_id
1 'polypeptide(L)' 'MTNIKILNDNLVNQIAAGEVIERPASVVKELCENSIDSNADNLEVEITAGGIKSIKVTDNGTGILKDDLSLSVQKTRYK' A
#
# COMPACT_ATOMS: atom_id res chain seq x y z
N MET A 1 1.77 30.64 -28.77
CA MET A 1 2.19 30.36 -27.38
C MET A 1 1.10 29.55 -26.72
N THR A 2 1.39 28.32 -26.32
CA THR A 2 0.45 27.45 -25.59
C THR A 2 0.49 27.83 -24.11
N ASN A 3 -0.60 28.41 -23.61
CA ASN A 3 -0.74 28.73 -22.18
C ASN A 3 -0.82 27.43 -21.37
N ILE A 4 0.04 27.32 -20.36
CA ILE A 4 -0.04 26.27 -19.33
C ILE A 4 -1.35 26.50 -18.56
N LYS A 5 -2.19 25.47 -18.48
CA LYS A 5 -3.44 25.50 -17.73
C LYS A 5 -3.34 24.59 -16.53
N ILE A 6 -3.75 25.10 -15.37
CA ILE A 6 -3.92 24.31 -14.16
C ILE A 6 -5.07 23.33 -14.41
N LEU A 7 -4.82 22.05 -14.17
CA LEU A 7 -5.83 21.00 -14.28
C LEU A 7 -6.84 21.17 -13.14
N ASN A 8 -8.12 20.91 -13.42
CA ASN A 8 -9.12 20.91 -12.36
C ASN A 8 -8.92 19.71 -11.42
N ASP A 9 -9.37 19.84 -10.17
CA ASP A 9 -9.15 18.83 -9.14
C ASP A 9 -9.72 17.45 -9.53
N ASN A 10 -10.82 17.42 -10.29
CA ASN A 10 -11.39 16.16 -10.78
C ASN A 10 -10.45 15.43 -11.74
N LEU A 11 -9.81 16.15 -12.65
CA LEU A 11 -8.86 15.61 -13.62
C LEU A 11 -7.53 15.24 -12.93
N VAL A 12 -7.09 16.04 -11.96
CA VAL A 12 -5.95 15.68 -11.09
C VAL A 12 -6.25 14.39 -10.34
N ASN A 13 -7.42 14.27 -9.73
CA ASN A 13 -7.85 13.06 -9.02
C ASN A 13 -8.06 11.86 -9.95
N GLN A 14 -8.48 12.07 -11.20
CA GLN A 14 -8.61 10.99 -12.20
C GLN A 14 -7.25 10.52 -12.72
N ILE A 15 -6.29 11.44 -12.90
CA ILE A 15 -4.91 11.09 -13.24
C ILE A 15 -4.26 10.37 -12.06
N ALA A 16 -4.41 10.90 -10.85
CA ALA A 16 -3.97 10.25 -9.62
C ALA A 16 -4.64 8.88 -9.45
N ALA A 17 -5.94 8.72 -9.72
CA ALA A 17 -6.60 7.41 -9.67
C ALA A 17 -6.17 6.45 -10.80
N GLY A 18 -5.69 6.97 -11.94
CA GLY A 18 -5.15 6.19 -13.05
C GLY A 18 -3.70 5.74 -12.86
N GLU A 19 -2.89 6.53 -12.15
CA GLU A 19 -1.54 6.17 -11.72
C GLU A 19 -1.55 5.36 -10.40
N VAL A 20 -2.46 5.69 -9.49
CA VAL A 20 -2.82 4.97 -8.25
C VAL A 20 -3.92 3.94 -8.56
N ILE A 21 -3.75 3.17 -9.63
CA ILE A 21 -4.42 1.87 -9.70
C ILE A 21 -3.57 0.95 -8.84
N GLU A 22 -3.95 0.81 -7.56
CA GLU A 22 -3.38 -0.17 -6.64
C GLU A 22 -3.53 -1.57 -7.26
N ARG A 23 -2.49 -2.03 -7.95
CA ARG A 23 -2.46 -3.40 -8.42
C ARG A 23 -2.29 -4.28 -7.19
N PRO A 24 -2.95 -5.44 -7.10
CA PRO A 24 -2.73 -6.39 -6.01
C PRO A 24 -1.24 -6.68 -5.73
N ALA A 25 -0.41 -6.66 -6.77
CA ALA A 25 1.04 -6.79 -6.66
C ALA A 25 1.72 -5.67 -5.85
N SER A 26 1.24 -4.42 -5.93
CA SER A 26 1.77 -3.31 -5.12
C SER A 26 1.43 -3.51 -3.65
N VAL A 27 0.22 -3.97 -3.32
CA VAL A 27 -0.15 -4.31 -1.95
C VAL A 27 0.74 -5.42 -1.39
N VAL A 28 0.97 -6.47 -2.18
CA VAL A 28 1.90 -7.55 -1.81
C VAL A 28 3.31 -7.01 -1.58
N LYS A 29 3.82 -6.15 -2.46
CA LYS A 29 5.15 -5.53 -2.32
C LYS A 29 5.29 -4.80 -0.98
N GLU A 30 4.37 -3.88 -0.68
CA GLU A 30 4.46 -3.07 0.55
C GLU A 30 4.34 -3.93 1.82
N LEU A 31 3.48 -4.95 1.81
CA LEU A 31 3.36 -5.87 2.95
C LEU A 31 4.64 -6.70 3.14
N CYS A 32 5.24 -7.20 2.07
CA CYS A 32 6.51 -7.93 2.15
C CYS A 32 7.66 -7.02 2.61
N GLU A 33 7.71 -5.77 2.16
CA GLU A 33 8.71 -4.79 2.61
C GLU A 33 8.58 -4.54 4.13
N ASN A 34 7.35 -4.38 4.64
CA ASN A 34 7.12 -4.28 6.08
C ASN A 34 7.60 -5.51 6.87
N SER A 35 7.40 -6.72 6.33
CA SER A 35 7.92 -7.94 6.95
C SER A 35 9.46 -7.99 6.95
N ILE A 36 10.10 -7.49 5.89
CA ILE A 36 11.58 -7.41 5.82
C ILE A 36 12.11 -6.38 6.81
N ASP A 37 11.48 -5.20 6.89
CA ASP A 37 11.87 -4.13 7.81
C ASP A 37 11.69 -4.55 9.28
N SER A 38 10.76 -5.48 9.57
CA SER A 38 10.60 -6.09 10.90
C SER A 38 11.60 -7.23 11.18
N ASN A 39 12.59 -7.43 10.32
CA ASN A 39 13.62 -8.48 10.39
C ASN A 39 13.05 -9.91 10.34
N ALA A 40 11.95 -10.14 9.63
CA ALA A 40 11.46 -11.49 9.40
C ALA A 40 12.46 -12.29 8.55
N ASP A 41 12.73 -13.54 8.95
CA ASP A 41 13.53 -14.49 8.15
C ASP A 41 12.65 -15.54 7.44
N ASN A 42 11.37 -15.57 7.78
CA ASN A 42 10.36 -16.42 7.16
C ASN A 42 9.08 -15.62 6.94
N LEU A 43 8.55 -15.66 5.72
CA LEU A 43 7.30 -15.04 5.35
C LEU A 43 6.53 -15.92 4.36
N GLU A 44 5.21 -15.95 4.52
CA GLU A 44 4.29 -16.69 3.68
C GLU A 44 3.26 -15.73 3.07
N VAL A 45 3.04 -15.86 1.75
CA VAL A 45 2.09 -15.04 1.00
C VAL A 45 1.01 -15.93 0.38
N GLU A 46 -0.23 -15.71 0.78
CA GLU A 46 -1.40 -16.40 0.26
C GLU A 46 -2.26 -15.42 -0.56
N ILE A 47 -2.51 -15.77 -1.83
CA ILE A 47 -3.27 -14.93 -2.78
C ILE A 47 -4.47 -15.70 -3.30
N THR A 48 -5.67 -15.13 -3.19
CA THR A 48 -6.90 -15.69 -3.77
C THR A 48 -7.46 -14.79 -4.86
N ALA A 49 -7.86 -15.39 -5.99
CA ALA A 49 -8.45 -14.69 -7.14
C ALA A 49 -7.63 -13.48 -7.63
N GLY A 50 -6.31 -13.69 -7.80
CA GLY A 50 -5.39 -12.63 -8.25
C GLY A 50 -5.20 -11.50 -7.25
N GLY A 51 -5.57 -11.70 -5.99
CA GLY A 51 -5.48 -10.71 -4.91
C GLY A 51 -6.68 -9.77 -4.84
N ILE A 52 -7.67 -9.93 -5.73
CA ILE A 52 -8.92 -9.18 -5.71
C ILE A 52 -9.81 -9.65 -4.55
N LYS A 53 -9.81 -10.96 -4.25
CA LYS A 53 -10.59 -11.51 -3.13
C LYS A 53 -9.85 -11.39 -1.81
N SER A 54 -8.58 -11.80 -1.77
CA SER A 54 -7.76 -11.70 -0.55
C SER A 54 -6.27 -11.73 -0.88
N ILE A 55 -5.52 -10.99 -0.05
CA ILE A 55 -4.07 -11.10 0.10
C ILE A 55 -3.83 -11.29 1.59
N LYS A 56 -3.06 -12.31 1.96
CA LYS A 56 -2.63 -12.54 3.34
C LYS A 56 -1.11 -12.72 3.34
N VAL A 57 -0.44 -11.95 4.18
CA VAL A 57 1.00 -12.06 4.43
C VAL A 57 1.17 -12.43 5.90
N THR A 58 1.92 -13.48 6.16
CA THR A 58 2.25 -13.96 7.52
C THR A 58 3.76 -13.95 7.64
N ASP A 59 4.30 -13.23 8.61
CA ASP A 59 5.73 -13.19 8.89
C ASP A 59 6.05 -13.52 10.34
N ASN A 60 7.33 -13.75 10.62
CA ASN A 60 7.85 -13.99 11.95
C ASN A 60 8.77 -12.86 12.46
N GLY A 61 8.57 -11.64 11.97
CA GLY A 61 9.36 -10.48 12.39
C GLY A 61 9.04 -10.03 13.81
N THR A 62 9.53 -8.85 14.17
CA THR A 62 9.41 -8.30 15.54
C THR A 62 7.97 -7.97 15.95
N GLY A 63 7.02 -7.98 15.01
CA GLY A 63 5.63 -7.63 15.24
C GLY A 63 5.43 -6.14 15.52
N ILE A 64 4.21 -5.79 15.93
CA ILE A 64 3.78 -4.42 16.26
C ILE A 64 3.38 -4.40 17.73
N LEU A 65 3.92 -3.44 18.49
CA LEU A 65 3.52 -3.24 19.88
C LEU A 65 2.03 -2.88 19.95
N LYS A 66 1.32 -3.40 20.97
CA LYS A 66 -0.13 -3.23 21.10
C LYS A 66 -0.57 -1.77 21.07
N ASP A 67 0.23 -0.88 21.66
CA ASP A 67 -0.08 0.54 21.74
C ASP A 67 0.10 1.25 20.38
N ASP A 68 0.94 0.71 19.50
CA ASP A 68 1.21 1.24 18.16
C ASP A 68 0.28 0.66 17.08
N LEU A 69 -0.57 -0.31 17.41
CA LEU A 69 -1.46 -0.97 16.45
C LEU A 69 -2.44 0.03 15.79
N SER A 70 -2.86 1.06 16.51
CA SER A 70 -3.71 2.11 15.97
C SER A 70 -2.97 3.03 14.99
N LEU A 71 -1.67 3.21 15.20
CA LEU A 71 -0.81 4.06 14.39
C LEU A 71 -0.42 3.37 13.07
N SER A 72 -0.23 2.04 13.08
CA SER A 72 0.21 1.27 11.90
C SER A 72 -0.80 1.27 10.75
N VAL A 73 -2.07 1.57 11.01
CA VAL A 73 -3.15 1.65 10.02
C VAL A 73 -3.61 3.08 9.75
N GLN A 74 -2.96 4.08 10.36
CA GLN A 74 -3.34 5.47 10.17
C GLN A 74 -2.95 5.93 8.75
N LYS A 75 -3.92 6.46 7.99
CA LYS A 75 -3.63 7.03 6.67
C LYS A 75 -2.67 8.21 6.82
N THR A 76 -1.50 8.12 6.18
CA THR A 76 -0.63 9.27 5.98
C THR A 76 -1.42 10.32 5.20
N ARG A 77 -1.84 11.40 5.85
CA ARG A 77 -2.35 12.58 5.15
C ARG A 77 -1.19 13.14 4.35
N TYR A 78 -1.18 12.91 3.04
CA TYR A 78 -0.37 13.71 2.13
C TYR A 78 -0.68 15.19 2.40
N LYS A 79 0.34 15.95 2.77
CA LYS A 79 0.35 17.41 2.73
C LYS A 79 0.79 17.86 1.34
#